data_AF-A0A0S7BSE1-F1
#
_entry.id   AF-A0A0S7BSE1-F1
#
_cell.length_a   1.000
_cell.length_b   1.000
_cell.length_c   1.000
_cell.angle_alpha   90.00
_cell.angle_beta   90.00
_cell.angle_gamma   90.00
#
_symmetry.space_group_name_H-M   'P 1'
#
loop_
_entity.id
_entity.type
_entity.pdbx_description
1 polymer ?
#
loop_
_entity_poly.entity_id
_entity_poly.type
_entity_poly.pdbx_seq_one_letter_code
_entity_poly.pdbx_strand_id
1 'polypeptide(L)'
;MKTILILLTLALISPGSRAKSSAEGFIVTEGITYQCLKMTTGFSHTRIMTTEGEFLKIPNSSVKAYRIKDHQYELLPLLNVRGDTLDLVFMEFISRRDGCRLYRYCSNCGKYDPLNWEIAPQNRIYRYYLLSNGHLKLLKSEAETNDTLAWFNINVISDRRPR
;
A
#
# COMPACT_ATOMS: atom_id res chain seq x y z
N MET A 1 20.78 -38.25 -40.45
CA MET A 1 19.40 -38.41 -39.93
C MET A 1 19.28 -38.39 -38.40
N LYS A 2 20.37 -38.55 -37.62
CA LYS A 2 20.31 -38.47 -36.14
C LYS A 2 20.24 -37.03 -35.59
N THR A 3 20.87 -36.08 -36.28
CA THR A 3 20.94 -34.66 -35.85
C THR A 3 19.62 -33.90 -35.97
N ILE A 4 18.80 -34.24 -36.98
CA ILE A 4 17.47 -33.62 -37.16
C ILE A 4 16.50 -34.09 -36.07
N LEU A 5 16.62 -35.35 -35.62
CA LEU A 5 15.77 -35.89 -34.56
C LEU A 5 16.07 -35.25 -33.19
N ILE A 6 17.34 -34.86 -32.94
CA ILE A 6 17.76 -34.18 -31.70
C ILE A 6 17.26 -32.72 -31.66
N LEU A 7 17.22 -32.04 -32.81
CA LEU A 7 16.68 -30.68 -32.90
C LEU A 7 15.14 -30.66 -32.73
N LEU A 8 14.44 -31.68 -33.23
CA LEU A 8 13.00 -31.82 -33.03
C LEU A 8 12.62 -32.16 -31.58
N THR A 9 13.44 -32.95 -30.87
CA THR A 9 13.20 -33.24 -29.45
C THR A 9 13.52 -32.06 -28.55
N LEU A 10 14.52 -31.23 -28.87
CA LEU A 10 14.79 -30.00 -28.09
C LEU A 10 13.68 -28.95 -28.23
N ALA A 11 13.01 -28.85 -29.38
CA ALA A 11 11.92 -27.91 -29.60
C ALA A 11 10.63 -28.26 -28.83
N LEU A 12 10.45 -29.54 -28.46
CA LEU A 12 9.27 -30.03 -27.71
C LEU A 12 9.43 -29.94 -26.18
N ILE A 13 10.63 -29.63 -25.69
CA ILE A 13 10.94 -29.48 -24.25
C ILE A 13 11.31 -28.02 -23.95
N SER A 14 10.75 -27.04 -24.67
CA SER A 14 10.62 -25.72 -24.06
C SER A 14 9.49 -25.84 -23.05
N PRO A 15 9.74 -25.88 -21.73
CA PRO A 15 8.66 -25.56 -20.82
C PRO A 15 8.21 -24.16 -21.22
N GLY A 16 6.99 -24.06 -21.72
CA GLY A 16 6.21 -22.83 -21.72
C GLY A 16 5.92 -22.47 -20.28
N SER A 17 6.98 -22.23 -19.51
CA SER A 17 6.94 -21.52 -18.25
C SER A 17 6.48 -20.13 -18.63
N ARG A 18 5.15 -19.94 -18.67
CA ARG A 18 4.61 -18.71 -18.12
C ARG A 18 5.14 -18.67 -16.70
N ALA A 19 6.34 -18.11 -16.55
CA ALA A 19 6.82 -17.65 -15.28
C ALA A 19 5.73 -16.70 -14.82
N LYS A 20 4.89 -17.18 -13.90
CA LYS A 20 4.07 -16.33 -13.08
C LYS A 20 5.08 -15.60 -12.21
N SER A 21 5.74 -14.61 -12.80
CA SER A 21 6.39 -13.54 -12.08
C SER A 21 5.24 -12.76 -11.45
N SER A 22 4.64 -13.35 -10.42
CA SER A 22 3.70 -12.63 -9.58
C SER A 22 4.57 -11.65 -8.82
N ALA A 23 4.78 -10.48 -9.40
CA ALA A 23 5.37 -9.36 -8.68
C ALA A 23 4.76 -9.32 -7.28
N GLU A 24 5.60 -9.38 -6.25
CA GLU A 24 5.16 -9.36 -4.84
C GLU A 24 4.60 -7.98 -4.45
N GLY A 25 4.84 -6.97 -5.29
CA GLY A 25 4.34 -5.62 -5.11
C GLY A 25 4.75 -4.69 -6.24
N PHE A 26 4.58 -3.40 -5.98
CA PHE A 26 5.04 -2.35 -6.86
C PHE A 26 5.50 -1.15 -6.05
N ILE A 27 6.26 -0.26 -6.68
CA ILE A 27 6.57 1.07 -6.16
C ILE A 27 6.38 2.11 -7.26
N VAL A 28 5.80 3.24 -6.89
CA VAL A 28 5.59 4.39 -7.79
C VAL A 28 6.49 5.51 -7.34
N THR A 29 7.39 5.96 -8.22
CA THR A 29 8.32 7.06 -7.99
C THR A 29 8.47 7.87 -9.26
N GLU A 30 8.47 9.21 -9.16
CA GLU A 30 8.69 10.11 -10.30
C GLU A 30 7.78 9.84 -11.52
N GLY A 31 6.55 9.37 -11.28
CA GLY A 31 5.60 9.02 -12.35
C GLY A 31 5.82 7.64 -13.00
N ILE A 32 6.85 6.90 -12.58
CA ILE A 32 7.16 5.56 -13.07
C ILE A 32 6.68 4.52 -12.05
N THR A 33 6.03 3.46 -12.53
CA THR A 33 5.64 2.30 -11.73
C THR A 33 6.60 1.16 -11.99
N TYR A 34 7.32 0.73 -10.97
CA TYR A 34 8.17 -0.47 -11.02
C TYR A 34 7.44 -1.64 -10.37
N GLN A 35 7.29 -2.74 -11.10
CA GLN A 35 6.88 -4.02 -10.52
C GLN A 35 8.09 -4.64 -9.83
N CYS A 36 7.90 -5.16 -8.61
CA CYS A 36 9.01 -5.70 -7.83
C CYS A 36 8.73 -7.10 -7.30
N LEU A 37 9.74 -7.97 -7.39
CA LEU A 37 9.78 -9.28 -6.74
C LEU A 37 10.16 -9.18 -5.27
N LYS A 38 10.90 -8.14 -4.88
CA LYS A 38 11.28 -7.90 -3.49
C LYS A 38 11.39 -6.41 -3.24
N MET A 39 10.95 -5.97 -2.06
CA MET A 39 11.09 -4.59 -1.59
C MET A 39 11.59 -4.56 -0.16
N THR A 40 12.56 -3.68 0.13
CA THR A 40 13.08 -3.46 1.47
C THR A 40 13.28 -1.97 1.70
N THR A 41 12.47 -1.40 2.59
CA THR A 41 12.54 0.01 2.98
C THR A 41 13.57 0.19 4.09
N GLY A 42 14.59 1.01 3.82
CA GLY A 42 15.51 1.52 4.82
C GLY A 42 15.14 2.95 5.24
N PHE A 43 16.01 3.57 6.04
CA PHE A 43 15.77 4.92 6.59
C PHE A 43 15.57 6.00 5.50
N SER A 44 16.50 6.10 4.55
CA SER A 44 16.47 7.15 3.51
C SER A 44 16.10 6.63 2.11
N HIS A 45 16.20 5.32 1.89
CA HIS A 45 16.00 4.71 0.58
C HIS A 45 15.25 3.39 0.70
N THR A 46 14.48 3.07 -0.33
CA THR A 46 13.87 1.77 -0.55
C THR A 46 14.64 1.06 -1.64
N ARG A 47 15.04 -0.18 -1.37
CA ARG A 47 15.67 -1.06 -2.37
C ARG A 47 14.62 -2.00 -2.93
N ILE A 48 14.60 -2.16 -4.25
CA ILE A 48 13.74 -3.11 -4.93
C ILE A 48 14.55 -4.04 -5.83
N MET A 49 14.01 -5.23 -6.05
CA MET A 49 14.41 -6.12 -7.14
C MET A 49 13.26 -6.15 -8.14
N THR A 50 13.48 -5.72 -9.38
CA THR A 50 12.45 -5.70 -10.42
C THR A 50 12.11 -7.10 -10.88
N THR A 51 11.05 -7.24 -11.69
CA THR A 51 10.66 -8.52 -12.30
C THR A 51 11.68 -9.05 -13.30
N GLU A 52 12.57 -8.20 -13.80
CA GLU A 52 13.67 -8.51 -14.71
C GLU A 52 14.97 -8.87 -13.97
N GLY A 53 14.97 -8.80 -12.63
CA GLY A 53 16.13 -9.12 -11.78
C GLY A 53 17.07 -7.93 -11.53
N GLU A 54 16.69 -6.71 -11.93
CA GLU A 54 17.48 -5.52 -11.68
C GLU A 54 17.32 -5.04 -10.24
N PHE A 55 18.41 -4.57 -9.62
CA PHE A 55 18.38 -3.97 -8.29
C PHE A 55 18.38 -2.45 -8.39
N LEU A 56 17.30 -1.82 -7.89
CA LEU A 56 17.16 -0.37 -7.87
C LEU A 56 17.16 0.16 -6.43
N LYS A 57 17.74 1.34 -6.24
CA LYS A 57 17.76 2.07 -4.97
C LYS A 57 17.03 3.40 -5.16
N ILE A 58 15.85 3.51 -4.58
CA ILE A 58 14.93 4.63 -4.76
C ILE A 58 14.94 5.49 -3.48
N PRO A 59 15.19 6.81 -3.56
CA PRO A 59 15.04 7.71 -2.41
C PRO A 59 13.62 7.67 -1.85
N ASN A 60 13.45 7.56 -0.53
CA ASN A 60 12.11 7.49 0.06
C ASN A 60 11.28 8.76 -0.20
N SER A 61 11.94 9.91 -0.38
CA SER A 61 11.30 11.20 -0.68
C SER A 61 10.64 11.26 -2.05
N SER A 62 11.04 10.43 -3.01
CA SER A 62 10.47 10.39 -4.37
C SER A 62 9.29 9.43 -4.49
N VAL A 63 9.11 8.53 -3.51
CA VAL A 63 8.06 7.51 -3.51
C VAL A 63 6.69 8.17 -3.29
N LYS A 64 5.72 7.82 -4.14
CA LYS A 64 4.33 8.32 -4.06
C LYS A 64 3.33 7.25 -3.67
N ALA A 65 3.59 6.00 -4.01
CA ALA A 65 2.80 4.86 -3.60
C ALA A 65 3.63 3.59 -3.64
N TYR A 66 3.25 2.58 -2.87
CA TYR A 66 3.84 1.25 -2.96
C TYR A 66 2.85 0.18 -2.51
N ARG A 67 3.10 -1.07 -2.89
CA ARG A 67 2.40 -2.25 -2.39
C ARG A 67 3.39 -3.25 -1.82
N ILE A 68 3.09 -3.78 -0.64
CA ILE A 68 3.86 -4.83 0.02
C ILE A 68 2.91 -5.77 0.74
N LYS A 69 3.09 -7.09 0.56
CA LYS A 69 2.26 -8.12 1.22
C LYS A 69 0.76 -7.84 1.06
N ASP A 70 0.33 -7.53 -0.17
CA ASP A 70 -1.05 -7.17 -0.52
C ASP A 70 -1.61 -5.87 0.07
N HIS A 71 -0.85 -5.17 0.91
CA HIS A 71 -1.21 -3.85 1.42
C HIS A 71 -0.66 -2.76 0.51
N GLN A 72 -1.55 -1.90 0.02
CA GLN A 72 -1.20 -0.74 -0.78
C GLN A 72 -1.17 0.52 0.09
N TYR A 73 -0.15 1.34 -0.12
CA TYR A 73 0.05 2.59 0.60
C TYR A 73 0.23 3.74 -0.39
N GLU A 74 -0.39 4.88 -0.11
CA GLU A 74 -0.33 6.09 -0.91
C GLU A 74 0.09 7.28 -0.04
N LEU A 75 0.94 8.15 -0.57
CA LEU A 75 1.38 9.36 0.11
C LEU A 75 0.25 10.40 0.07
N LEU A 76 -0.31 10.71 1.23
CA LEU A 76 -1.45 11.61 1.40
C LEU A 76 -1.21 12.63 2.51
N PRO A 77 -1.86 13.81 2.46
CA PRO A 77 -1.81 14.77 3.55
C PRO A 77 -2.47 14.21 4.82
N LEU A 78 -1.75 14.26 5.94
CA LEU A 78 -2.27 13.98 7.27
C LEU A 78 -3.08 15.18 7.74
N LEU A 79 -4.41 15.09 7.66
CA LEU A 79 -5.28 16.19 8.07
C LEU A 79 -5.63 16.10 9.55
N ASN A 80 -5.67 17.24 10.23
CA ASN A 80 -6.23 17.34 11.58
C ASN A 80 -7.77 17.46 11.57
N VAL A 81 -8.38 17.58 12.75
CA VAL A 81 -9.84 17.78 12.90
C VAL A 81 -10.40 19.06 12.26
N ARG A 82 -9.56 20.07 12.00
CA ARG A 82 -9.94 21.33 11.34
C ARG A 82 -9.82 21.24 9.82
N GLY A 83 -9.12 20.22 9.31
CA GLY A 83 -8.82 20.05 7.90
C GLY A 83 -7.45 20.60 7.49
N ASP A 84 -6.62 21.08 8.43
CA ASP A 84 -5.28 21.54 8.09
C ASP A 84 -4.34 20.34 7.88
N THR A 85 -3.44 20.46 6.90
CA THR A 85 -2.39 19.48 6.63
C THR A 85 -1.26 19.63 7.65
N LEU A 86 -0.96 18.57 8.37
CA LEU A 86 0.13 18.51 9.35
C LEU A 86 1.43 18.00 8.74
N ASP A 87 1.35 17.00 7.85
CA ASP A 87 2.47 16.34 7.21
C ASP A 87 2.00 15.54 5.97
N LEU A 88 2.91 14.96 5.20
CA LEU A 88 2.63 13.95 4.19
C LEU A 88 3.00 12.57 4.73
N VAL A 89 2.03 11.65 4.74
CA VAL A 89 2.21 10.31 5.28
C VAL A 89 1.72 9.24 4.33
N PHE A 90 2.34 8.06 4.37
CA PHE A 90 1.79 6.90 3.70
C PHE A 90 0.58 6.36 4.46
N MET A 91 -0.58 6.41 3.83
CA MET A 91 -1.82 5.82 4.34
C MET A 91 -2.14 4.56 3.55
N GLU A 92 -2.64 3.55 4.24
CA GLU A 92 -3.04 2.29 3.63
C GLU A 92 -4.36 2.49 2.87
N PHE A 93 -4.39 2.12 1.59
CA PHE A 93 -5.61 2.05 0.81
C PHE A 93 -6.41 0.80 1.21
N ILE A 94 -7.65 1.00 1.65
CA ILE A 94 -8.51 -0.07 2.17
C ILE A 94 -9.50 -0.54 1.11
N SER A 95 -10.24 0.39 0.50
CA SER A 95 -11.28 0.06 -0.46
C SER A 95 -11.68 1.25 -1.32
N ARG A 96 -12.36 0.96 -2.43
CA ARG A 96 -12.95 1.94 -3.35
C ARG A 96 -14.40 1.56 -3.63
N ARG A 97 -15.29 2.55 -3.60
CA ARG A 97 -16.71 2.41 -3.95
C ARG A 97 -17.21 3.75 -4.48
N ASP A 98 -18.00 3.74 -5.56
CA ASP A 98 -18.66 4.92 -6.13
C ASP A 98 -17.75 6.15 -6.27
N GLY A 99 -16.55 5.96 -6.82
CA GLY A 99 -15.55 7.03 -6.99
C GLY A 99 -14.83 7.47 -5.72
N CYS A 100 -15.29 7.04 -4.54
CA CYS A 100 -14.66 7.32 -3.25
C CYS A 100 -13.60 6.27 -2.91
N ARG A 101 -12.56 6.69 -2.18
CA ARG A 101 -11.50 5.80 -1.67
C ARG A 101 -11.40 5.94 -0.16
N LEU A 102 -11.34 4.80 0.53
CA LEU A 102 -11.14 4.72 1.96
C LEU A 102 -9.68 4.41 2.27
N TYR A 103 -9.12 5.16 3.19
CA TYR A 103 -7.76 4.98 3.67
C TYR A 103 -7.72 4.80 5.17
N ARG A 104 -6.66 4.15 5.64
CA ARG A 104 -6.36 3.94 7.05
C ARG A 104 -4.96 4.43 7.37
N TYR A 105 -4.86 5.19 8.45
CA TYR A 105 -3.61 5.66 9.03
C TYR A 105 -3.42 5.03 10.40
N CYS A 106 -2.28 4.37 10.61
CA CYS A 106 -1.88 3.86 11.93
C CYS A 106 -1.23 5.00 12.71
N SER A 107 -1.92 5.54 13.72
CA SER A 107 -1.32 6.50 14.66
C SER A 107 -0.38 5.80 15.65
N ASN A 108 -0.52 4.49 15.82
CA ASN A 108 0.24 3.67 16.76
C ASN A 108 1.64 3.21 16.30
N CYS A 109 2.45 4.11 15.75
CA CYS A 109 3.84 3.80 15.40
C CYS A 109 4.81 4.84 15.96
N GLY A 110 4.50 5.38 17.16
CA GLY A 110 5.15 6.58 17.68
C GLY A 110 4.83 7.82 16.84
N LYS A 111 3.65 7.81 16.21
CA LYS A 111 3.22 8.84 15.26
C LYS A 111 2.15 9.72 15.88
N TYR A 112 2.00 10.89 15.28
CA TYR A 112 1.06 11.90 15.69
C TYR A 112 -0.39 11.43 15.52
N ASP A 113 -1.22 11.63 16.54
CA ASP A 113 -2.67 11.41 16.45
C ASP A 113 -3.37 12.67 15.92
N PRO A 114 -3.93 12.65 14.70
CA PRO A 114 -4.57 13.81 14.10
C PRO A 114 -5.86 14.28 14.82
N LEU A 115 -6.45 13.46 15.70
CA LEU A 115 -7.63 13.85 16.47
C LEU A 115 -7.28 14.73 17.67
N ASN A 116 -6.29 14.30 18.46
CA ASN A 116 -6.04 14.86 19.79
C ASN A 116 -4.75 15.68 19.86
N TRP A 117 -3.99 15.76 18.76
CA TRP A 117 -2.76 16.53 18.66
C TRP A 117 -1.60 16.01 19.54
N GLU A 118 -1.68 14.75 19.94
CA GLU A 118 -0.72 14.10 20.82
C GLU A 118 -0.05 12.92 20.12
N ILE A 119 1.15 12.54 20.56
CA ILE A 119 1.76 11.27 20.13
C ILE A 119 0.89 10.15 20.68
N ALA A 120 0.30 9.34 19.80
CA ALA A 120 -0.59 8.27 20.24
C ALA A 120 0.18 7.31 21.16
N PRO A 121 -0.42 6.87 22.30
CA PRO A 121 0.16 5.80 23.11
C PRO A 121 0.32 4.54 22.26
N GLN A 122 1.14 3.58 22.72
CA GLN A 122 1.46 2.33 21.99
C GLN A 122 0.26 1.35 21.82
N ASN A 123 -0.97 1.84 21.64
CA ASN A 123 -2.21 1.08 21.45
C ASN A 123 -2.69 1.22 20.00
N ARG A 124 -3.04 0.11 19.32
CA ARG A 124 -3.38 0.08 17.88
C ARG A 124 -4.64 0.89 17.60
N ILE A 125 -4.46 2.19 17.41
CA ILE A 125 -5.50 3.13 17.01
C ILE A 125 -5.31 3.41 15.53
N TYR A 126 -6.39 3.22 14.78
CA TYR A 126 -6.46 3.54 13.37
C TYR A 126 -7.34 4.77 13.19
N ARG A 127 -6.89 5.67 12.32
CA ARG A 127 -7.66 6.82 11.85
C ARG A 127 -8.03 6.58 10.40
N TYR A 128 -9.29 6.84 10.06
CA TYR A 128 -9.81 6.58 8.73
C TYR A 128 -9.99 7.89 7.97
N TYR A 129 -9.66 7.86 6.69
CA TYR A 129 -9.81 9.00 5.79
C TYR A 129 -10.63 8.60 4.58
N LEU A 130 -11.57 9.47 4.21
CA LEU A 130 -12.36 9.32 3.00
C LEU A 130 -11.88 10.34 1.97
N LEU A 131 -11.48 9.85 0.80
CA LEU A 131 -11.23 10.68 -0.38
C LEU A 131 -12.46 10.60 -1.28
N SER A 132 -13.15 11.72 -1.47
CA SER A 132 -14.32 11.82 -2.35
C SER A 132 -14.19 13.07 -3.20
N ASN A 133 -14.36 12.94 -4.52
CA ASN A 133 -14.27 14.05 -5.48
C ASN A 133 -12.97 14.90 -5.34
N GLY A 134 -11.84 14.25 -5.02
CA GLY A 134 -10.56 14.95 -4.80
C GLY A 134 -10.38 15.58 -3.41
N HIS A 135 -11.42 15.56 -2.57
CA HIS A 135 -11.36 16.08 -1.20
C HIS A 135 -11.11 14.95 -0.20
N LEU A 136 -9.97 15.02 0.49
CA LEU A 136 -9.65 14.12 1.60
C LEU A 136 -10.26 14.66 2.89
N LYS A 137 -10.87 13.78 3.69
CA LYS A 137 -11.48 14.11 4.97
C LYS A 137 -11.11 13.06 6.02
N LEU A 138 -10.72 13.51 7.22
CA LEU A 138 -10.61 12.67 8.41
C LEU A 138 -12.01 12.33 8.96
N LEU A 139 -12.28 11.04 9.19
CA LEU A 139 -13.50 10.60 9.90
C LEU A 139 -13.29 10.82 11.40
N LYS A 140 -14.15 11.64 12.00
CA LYS A 140 -13.89 12.26 13.32
C LYS A 140 -14.50 11.47 14.48
N SER A 141 -15.57 10.72 14.21
CA SER A 141 -16.29 9.95 15.23
C SER A 141 -16.32 8.47 14.89
N GLU A 142 -16.54 7.65 15.92
CA GLU A 142 -16.73 6.21 15.76
C GLU A 142 -17.98 5.90 14.92
N ALA A 143 -19.08 6.65 15.13
CA ALA A 143 -20.30 6.52 14.34
C ALA A 143 -20.05 6.79 12.85
N GLU A 144 -19.42 7.92 12.51
CA GLU A 144 -19.08 8.26 11.12
C GLU A 144 -18.16 7.21 10.48
N THR A 145 -17.20 6.70 11.26
CA THR A 145 -16.28 5.64 10.82
C THR A 145 -17.04 4.36 10.53
N ASN A 146 -17.92 3.91 11.42
CA ASN A 146 -18.69 2.69 11.28
C ASN A 146 -19.68 2.77 10.12
N ASP A 147 -20.39 3.89 9.98
CA ASP A 147 -21.31 4.12 8.86
C ASP A 147 -20.56 4.09 7.52
N THR A 148 -19.39 4.71 7.45
CA THR A 148 -18.55 4.68 6.25
C THR A 148 -18.06 3.28 5.96
N LEU A 149 -17.56 2.54 6.96
CA LEU A 149 -17.08 1.17 6.78
C LEU A 149 -18.20 0.22 6.32
N ALA A 150 -19.38 0.34 6.90
CA ALA A 150 -20.57 -0.39 6.48
C ALA A 150 -20.94 -0.04 5.02
N TRP A 151 -20.89 1.24 4.64
CA TRP A 151 -21.09 1.66 3.25
C TRP A 151 -20.04 1.09 2.30
N PHE A 152 -18.80 0.87 2.73
CA PHE A 152 -17.79 0.14 1.93
C PHE A 152 -17.92 -1.39 1.98
N ASN A 153 -18.95 -1.94 2.64
CA ASN A 153 -19.13 -3.37 2.93
C ASN A 153 -17.94 -3.98 3.70
N ILE A 154 -17.31 -3.21 4.59
CA ILE A 154 -16.19 -3.66 5.42
C ILE A 154 -16.74 -4.01 6.80
N ASN A 155 -16.73 -5.29 7.13
CA ASN A 155 -17.03 -5.76 8.48
C ASN A 155 -15.76 -5.63 9.32
N VAL A 156 -15.75 -4.69 10.27
CA VAL A 156 -14.69 -4.63 11.28
C VAL A 156 -14.94 -5.75 12.27
N ILE A 157 -14.38 -6.94 12.02
CA ILE A 157 -14.16 -7.91 13.08
C ILE A 157 -13.09 -7.28 13.95
N SER A 158 -13.47 -6.74 15.11
CA SER A 158 -12.58 -5.95 15.96
C SER A 158 -11.19 -6.59 16.10
N ASP A 159 -10.12 -5.81 15.91
CA ASP A 159 -8.74 -6.21 16.26
C ASP A 159 -8.54 -6.42 17.78
N ARG A 160 -9.63 -6.51 18.57
CA ARG A 160 -9.59 -6.98 19.95
C ARG A 160 -9.28 -8.47 19.93
N ARG A 161 -7.99 -8.82 20.05
CA ARG A 161 -7.64 -10.12 20.60
C ARG A 161 -8.35 -10.27 21.96
N PRO A 162 -8.94 -11.44 22.26
CA PRO A 162 -9.39 -11.72 23.62
C PRO A 162 -8.19 -11.57 24.57
N ARG A 163 -8.45 -10.95 25.72
CA ARG A 163 -7.49 -10.76 26.81
C ARG A 163 -6.90 -12.10 27.25
#